data_AF-A0A4Q6IGF5-F1
#
_entry.id   AF-A0A4Q6IGF5-F1
#
_cell.length_a   1.000
_cell.length_b   1.000
_cell.length_c   1.000
_cell.angle_alpha   90.00
_cell.angle_beta   90.00
_cell.angle_gamma   90.00
#
_symmetry.space_group_name_H-M   'P 1'
#
loop_
_entity.id
_entity.type
_entity.pdbx_description
1 polymer ?
#
loop_
_entity_poly.entity_id
_entity_poly.type
_entity_poly.pdbx_seq_one_letter_code
_entity_poly.pdbx_strand_id
1 'polypeptide(L)'
;MRAVTVPATAYDDLPYTRGGAVDRADVGALVQSAVDGDAAAWKALVEGLSPLVWSVVRAHRLSDADAHEVYQTVWFRFAQHLGRIREPHKAGAWLASTARHESLKVIRSSRRLTPTDDPQLLDRVSEDRTPEQSVLDSEEAAAQSERVRRLWQEFEELGERCRQLLRVLMASPPPSYQEVSAALGIAVGSIGPLRQRCLRRLRARLDARGVL
;
A
#
# COMPACT_ATOMS: atom_id res chain seq x y z
N MET A 1 -10.95 2.50 41.43
CA MET A 1 -10.64 2.06 40.04
C MET A 1 -10.84 3.26 39.12
N ARG A 2 -9.75 3.87 38.64
CA ARG A 2 -9.81 4.92 37.61
C ARG A 2 -9.72 4.23 36.25
N ALA A 3 -10.75 4.40 35.43
CA ALA A 3 -10.73 3.98 34.04
C ALA A 3 -9.65 4.78 33.31
N VAL A 4 -8.66 4.08 32.77
CA VAL A 4 -7.67 4.66 31.86
C VAL A 4 -8.33 4.74 30.50
N THR A 5 -8.80 5.92 30.14
CA THR A 5 -9.21 6.21 28.76
C THR A 5 -7.94 6.21 27.92
N VAL A 6 -7.78 5.21 27.07
CA VAL A 6 -6.73 5.19 26.05
C VAL A 6 -7.07 6.31 25.07
N PRO A 7 -6.22 7.32 24.85
CA PRO A 7 -6.49 8.34 23.85
C PRO A 7 -6.43 7.68 22.48
N ALA A 8 -7.56 7.70 21.77
CA ALA A 8 -7.63 7.32 20.37
C ALA A 8 -6.58 8.13 19.60
N THR A 9 -5.60 7.44 19.03
CA THR A 9 -4.58 8.07 18.20
C THR A 9 -5.27 8.71 17.02
N ALA A 10 -5.04 10.01 16.82
CA ALA A 10 -5.64 10.88 15.79
C ALA A 10 -5.34 10.48 14.32
N TYR A 11 -4.92 9.23 14.08
CA TYR A 11 -4.70 8.63 12.77
C TYR A 11 -5.81 7.66 12.34
N ASP A 12 -6.71 7.22 13.25
CA ASP A 12 -7.75 6.22 12.95
C ASP A 12 -8.95 6.75 12.15
N ASP A 13 -9.08 8.07 11.99
CA ASP A 13 -10.21 8.72 11.32
C ASP A 13 -9.80 9.55 10.09
N LEU A 14 -8.75 9.16 9.37
CA LEU A 14 -8.51 9.76 8.04
C LEU A 14 -9.35 9.01 7.00
N PRO A 15 -10.53 9.52 6.59
CA PRO A 15 -11.13 9.09 5.33
C PRO A 15 -10.05 9.21 4.27
N TYR A 16 -9.91 8.18 3.43
CA TYR A 16 -9.07 8.20 2.23
C TYR A 16 -9.63 9.28 1.29
N THR A 17 -9.39 10.53 1.66
CA THR A 17 -9.65 11.70 0.86
C THR A 17 -8.73 11.53 -0.33
N ARG A 18 -9.32 11.61 -1.51
CA ARG A 18 -8.63 11.78 -2.78
C ARG A 18 -7.82 13.08 -2.65
N GLY A 19 -6.67 13.00 -1.99
CA GLY A 19 -5.75 14.12 -1.76
C GLY A 19 -5.38 14.72 -3.10
N GLY A 20 -5.25 16.04 -3.15
CA GLY A 20 -4.88 16.78 -4.35
C GLY A 20 -3.75 16.05 -5.05
N ALA A 21 -4.01 15.56 -6.27
CA ALA A 21 -3.07 14.69 -6.95
C ALA A 21 -1.81 15.49 -7.25
N VAL A 22 -0.73 15.19 -6.53
CA VAL A 22 0.60 15.64 -6.94
C VAL A 22 0.90 14.99 -8.28
N ASP A 23 1.10 15.81 -9.31
CA ASP A 23 1.59 15.30 -10.57
C ASP A 23 3.01 14.76 -10.34
N ARG A 24 3.27 13.55 -10.87
CA ARG A 24 4.60 12.94 -10.81
C ARG A 24 5.64 13.84 -11.51
N ALA A 25 5.22 14.68 -12.45
CA ALA A 25 6.05 15.69 -13.09
C ALA A 25 6.61 16.73 -12.10
N ASP A 26 5.86 17.08 -11.05
CA ASP A 26 6.21 18.14 -10.10
C ASP A 26 7.09 17.65 -8.94
N VAL A 27 7.24 16.33 -8.78
CA VAL A 27 7.98 15.70 -7.68
C VAL A 27 9.39 16.26 -7.53
N GLY A 28 10.08 16.50 -8.66
CA GLY A 28 11.44 17.05 -8.62
C GLY A 28 11.50 18.46 -8.02
N ALA A 29 10.57 19.33 -8.41
CA ALA A 29 10.48 20.69 -7.89
C ALA A 29 10.10 20.70 -6.40
N LEU A 30 9.11 19.89 -6.01
CA LEU A 30 8.70 19.75 -4.62
C LEU A 30 9.82 19.24 -3.71
N VAL A 31 10.63 18.29 -4.18
CA VAL A 31 11.82 17.82 -3.44
C VAL A 31 12.80 18.98 -3.24
N GLN A 32 13.07 19.77 -4.26
CA GLN A 32 13.99 20.90 -4.14
C GLN A 32 13.47 21.94 -3.12
N SER A 33 12.20 22.34 -3.22
CA SER A 33 11.58 23.26 -2.27
C SER A 33 11.59 22.70 -0.83
N ALA A 34 11.34 21.41 -0.66
CA ALA A 34 11.40 20.77 0.66
C ALA A 34 12.82 20.72 1.23
N VAL A 35 13.86 20.57 0.39
CA VAL A 35 15.27 20.70 0.81
C VAL A 35 15.56 22.11 1.31
N ASP A 36 14.95 23.12 0.67
CA ASP A 36 15.09 24.53 1.05
C ASP A 36 14.25 24.92 2.29
N GLY A 37 13.57 23.95 2.91
CA GLY A 37 12.81 24.13 4.16
C GLY A 37 11.32 24.42 3.97
N ASP A 38 10.78 24.31 2.75
CA ASP A 38 9.35 24.49 2.50
C ASP A 38 8.52 23.32 3.07
N ALA A 39 7.84 23.58 4.18
CA ALA A 39 6.96 22.61 4.84
C ALA A 39 5.73 22.24 3.99
N ALA A 40 5.23 23.14 3.14
CA ALA A 40 4.10 22.86 2.24
C ALA A 40 4.53 21.91 1.11
N ALA A 41 5.73 22.11 0.56
CA ALA A 41 6.31 21.20 -0.42
C ALA A 41 6.54 19.81 0.17
N TRP A 42 7.06 19.73 1.40
CA TRP A 42 7.19 18.46 2.12
C TRP A 42 5.83 17.77 2.31
N LYS A 43 4.82 18.51 2.77
CA LYS A 43 3.46 17.97 2.94
C LYS A 43 2.90 17.43 1.62
N ALA A 44 3.05 18.17 0.53
CA ALA A 44 2.62 17.74 -0.80
C ALA A 44 3.34 16.44 -1.22
N LEU A 45 4.65 16.32 -1.03
CA LEU A 45 5.39 15.08 -1.30
C LEU A 45 4.83 13.89 -0.52
N VAL A 46 4.60 14.08 0.78
CA VAL A 46 4.04 13.04 1.64
C VAL A 46 2.68 12.62 1.12
N GLU A 47 1.74 13.55 0.97
CA GLU A 47 0.38 13.25 0.51
C GLU A 47 0.37 12.59 -0.88
N GLY A 48 1.19 13.09 -1.82
CA GLY A 48 1.24 12.62 -3.19
C GLY A 48 1.90 11.24 -3.38
N LEU A 49 2.92 10.92 -2.57
CA LEU A 49 3.70 9.69 -2.74
C LEU A 49 3.34 8.60 -1.71
N SER A 50 2.62 8.93 -0.63
CA SER A 50 2.17 7.94 0.37
C SER A 50 1.35 6.79 -0.23
N PRO A 51 0.42 7.01 -1.18
CA PRO A 51 -0.30 5.92 -1.82
C PRO A 51 0.62 4.93 -2.54
N LEU A 52 1.70 5.42 -3.17
CA LEU A 52 2.71 4.56 -3.76
C LEU A 52 3.41 3.74 -2.67
N VAL A 53 3.92 4.38 -1.61
CA VAL A 53 4.62 3.68 -0.52
C VAL A 53 3.72 2.59 0.08
N TRP A 54 2.48 2.92 0.44
CA TRP A 54 1.52 1.96 0.96
C TRP A 54 1.22 0.81 0.00
N SER A 55 1.10 1.10 -1.30
CA SER A 55 0.87 0.05 -2.29
C SER A 55 2.00 -0.98 -2.33
N VAL A 56 3.26 -0.53 -2.20
CA VAL A 56 4.44 -1.39 -2.16
C VAL A 56 4.48 -2.19 -0.86
N VAL A 57 4.30 -1.54 0.29
CA VAL A 57 4.33 -2.24 1.58
C VAL A 57 3.22 -3.29 1.67
N ARG A 58 1.99 -2.94 1.29
CA ARG A 58 0.86 -3.88 1.28
C ARG A 58 1.05 -4.99 0.26
N ALA A 59 1.83 -4.80 -0.80
CA ALA A 59 2.16 -5.87 -1.74
C ALA A 59 2.92 -7.04 -1.08
N HIS A 60 3.60 -6.79 0.04
CA HIS A 60 4.41 -7.77 0.78
C HIS A 60 3.66 -8.51 1.90
N ARG A 61 2.36 -8.23 2.12
CA ARG A 61 1.50 -8.93 3.10
C ARG A 61 2.10 -9.03 4.51
N LEU A 62 2.77 -7.97 4.95
CA LEU A 62 3.21 -7.85 6.34
C LEU A 62 2.02 -7.78 7.29
N SER A 63 2.25 -8.02 8.58
CA SER A 63 1.28 -7.66 9.62
C SER A 63 1.00 -6.15 9.56
N ASP A 64 -0.13 -5.70 10.09
CA ASP A 64 -0.46 -4.27 10.05
C ASP A 64 0.55 -3.42 10.83
N ALA A 65 1.03 -3.92 11.98
CA ALA A 65 2.07 -3.29 12.77
C ALA A 65 3.40 -3.17 12.00
N ASP A 66 3.86 -4.27 11.40
CA ASP A 66 5.09 -4.28 10.59
C ASP A 66 4.95 -3.37 9.37
N ALA A 67 3.76 -3.32 8.74
CA ALA A 67 3.50 -2.47 7.60
C ALA A 67 3.60 -0.99 7.96
N HIS A 68 3.03 -0.59 9.10
CA HIS A 68 3.16 0.78 9.63
C HIS A 68 4.61 1.13 9.97
N GLU A 69 5.35 0.22 10.61
CA GLU A 69 6.76 0.45 10.93
C GLU A 69 7.61 0.64 9.67
N VAL A 70 7.39 -0.20 8.64
CA VAL A 70 8.07 -0.05 7.34
C VAL A 70 7.72 1.30 6.70
N TYR A 71 6.44 1.67 6.68
CA TYR A 71 5.99 2.95 6.11
C TYR A 71 6.68 4.14 6.80
N GLN A 72 6.69 4.17 8.13
CA GLN A 72 7.35 5.21 8.91
C GLN A 72 8.86 5.23 8.65
N THR A 73 9.50 4.06 8.62
CA THR A 73 10.93 3.92 8.35
C THR A 73 11.31 4.47 6.97
N VAL A 74 10.48 4.21 5.95
CA VAL A 74 10.69 4.71 4.58
C VAL A 74 10.68 6.24 4.56
N TRP A 75 9.67 6.86 5.17
CA TRP A 75 9.55 8.32 5.24
C TRP A 75 10.64 8.97 6.08
N PHE A 76 11.00 8.36 7.20
CA PHE A 76 12.12 8.80 8.04
C PHE A 76 13.43 8.79 7.24
N ARG A 77 13.74 7.70 6.54
CA ARG A 77 14.94 7.64 5.69
C ARG A 77 14.89 8.63 4.54
N PHE A 78 13.71 8.83 3.94
CA PHE A 78 13.54 9.82 2.90
C PHE A 78 13.90 11.22 3.41
N ALA A 79 13.36 11.63 4.56
CA ALA A 79 13.69 12.91 5.20
C ALA A 79 15.20 13.04 5.50
N GLN A 80 15.83 11.99 6.05
CA GLN A 80 17.27 11.98 6.34
C GLN A 80 18.17 12.15 5.10
N HIS A 81 17.69 11.70 3.94
CA HIS A 81 18.48 11.70 2.70
C HIS A 81 18.00 12.72 1.68
N LEU A 82 16.95 13.49 2.00
CA LEU A 82 16.27 14.38 1.05
C LEU A 82 17.25 15.30 0.32
N GLY A 83 18.12 15.98 1.06
CA GLY A 83 19.15 16.87 0.51
C GLY A 83 20.33 16.18 -0.20
N ARG A 84 20.38 14.84 -0.22
CA ARG A 84 21.41 14.05 -0.92
C ARG A 84 20.87 13.36 -2.18
N ILE A 85 19.58 13.51 -2.49
CA ILE A 85 18.98 12.92 -3.69
C ILE A 85 19.49 13.67 -4.93
N ARG A 86 20.36 13.01 -5.70
CA ARG A 86 20.98 13.58 -6.92
C ARG A 86 20.00 13.82 -8.05
N GLU A 87 18.95 13.01 -8.13
CA GLU A 87 17.92 13.07 -9.16
C GLU A 87 16.55 13.25 -8.49
N PRO A 88 16.16 14.48 -8.10
CA PRO A 88 14.93 14.75 -7.35
C PRO A 88 13.67 14.16 -8.01
N HIS A 89 13.60 14.19 -9.33
CA HIS A 89 12.49 13.61 -10.12
C HIS A 89 12.35 12.09 -9.96
N LYS A 90 13.38 11.38 -9.44
CA LYS A 90 13.34 9.94 -9.14
C LYS A 90 12.97 9.63 -7.69
N ALA A 91 12.55 10.62 -6.90
CA ALA A 91 12.19 10.41 -5.50
C ALA A 91 11.11 9.33 -5.30
N GLY A 92 10.10 9.26 -6.17
CA GLY A 92 9.11 8.20 -6.14
C GLY A 92 9.70 6.80 -6.36
N ALA A 93 10.62 6.64 -7.31
CA ALA A 93 11.31 5.37 -7.55
C ALA A 93 12.26 5.00 -6.41
N TRP A 94 12.90 5.99 -5.79
CA TRP A 94 13.69 5.79 -4.58
C TRP A 94 12.81 5.29 -3.42
N LEU A 95 11.67 5.94 -3.17
CA LEU A 95 10.71 5.54 -2.14
C LEU A 95 10.20 4.11 -2.36
N ALA A 96 9.83 3.78 -3.60
CA ALA A 96 9.40 2.44 -3.98
C ALA A 96 10.48 1.38 -3.72
N SER A 97 11.73 1.69 -4.08
CA SER A 97 12.87 0.79 -3.83
C SER A 97 13.12 0.61 -2.33
N THR A 98 13.11 1.69 -1.57
CA THR A 98 13.32 1.67 -0.11
C THR A 98 12.21 0.89 0.59
N ALA A 99 10.94 1.12 0.22
CA ALA A 99 9.80 0.38 0.77
C ALA A 99 9.93 -1.13 0.51
N ARG A 100 10.26 -1.52 -0.73
CA ARG A 100 10.52 -2.92 -1.06
C ARG A 100 11.65 -3.51 -0.21
N HIS A 101 12.78 -2.82 -0.09
CA HIS A 101 13.92 -3.30 0.68
C HIS A 101 13.60 -3.49 2.15
N GLU A 102 12.89 -2.54 2.77
CA GLU A 102 12.48 -2.64 4.17
C GLU A 102 11.44 -3.73 4.39
N SER A 103 10.45 -3.88 3.51
CA SER A 103 9.51 -5.01 3.59
C SER A 103 10.22 -6.36 3.49
N LEU A 104 11.16 -6.52 2.55
CA LEU A 104 11.96 -7.74 2.42
C LEU A 104 12.93 -7.95 3.59
N LYS A 105 13.34 -6.88 4.28
CA LYS A 105 14.16 -6.98 5.49
C LYS A 105 13.33 -7.57 6.65
N VAL A 106 12.13 -7.04 6.89
CA VAL A 106 11.20 -7.54 7.92
C VAL A 106 10.83 -9.01 7.68
N ILE A 107 10.50 -9.39 6.44
CA ILE A 107 10.21 -10.79 6.08
C ILE A 107 11.41 -11.70 6.35
N ARG A 108 12.63 -11.23 6.12
CA ARG A 108 13.84 -12.02 6.38
C ARG A 108 14.15 -12.14 7.87
N SER A 109 13.86 -11.12 8.68
CA SER A 109 14.07 -11.19 10.14
C SER A 109 13.03 -12.06 10.82
N SER A 110 11.74 -11.97 10.43
CA SER A 110 10.68 -12.81 11.01
C SER A 110 10.92 -14.30 10.73
N ARG A 111 11.42 -14.66 9.54
CA ARG A 111 11.82 -16.04 9.19
C ARG A 111 13.01 -16.58 9.99
N ARG A 112 13.83 -15.73 10.61
CA ARG A 112 14.97 -16.15 11.45
C ARG A 112 14.57 -16.34 12.92
N LEU A 113 13.45 -15.76 13.32
CA LEU A 113 12.94 -15.76 14.69
C LEU A 113 11.82 -16.80 14.84
N THR A 114 12.00 -18.04 14.37
CA THR A 114 11.04 -19.12 14.63
C THR A 114 11.48 -19.95 15.85
N PRO A 115 10.99 -19.67 17.07
CA PRO A 115 10.86 -20.67 18.12
C PRO A 115 9.94 -21.82 17.70
N THR A 116 10.28 -23.03 18.11
CA THR A 116 9.48 -24.25 17.92
C THR A 116 8.20 -24.24 18.78
N ASP A 117 7.14 -24.82 18.21
CA ASP A 117 5.84 -25.23 18.77
C ASP A 117 4.82 -24.14 19.20
N ASP A 118 3.88 -23.83 18.29
CA ASP A 118 2.44 -24.24 18.36
C ASP A 118 1.67 -23.60 17.16
N PRO A 119 1.03 -24.35 16.24
CA PRO A 119 0.47 -23.79 15.01
C PRO A 119 -1.01 -23.41 15.18
N GLN A 120 -1.33 -22.32 15.87
CA GLN A 120 -2.66 -21.71 15.80
C GLN A 120 -2.64 -20.19 15.93
N LEU A 121 -2.25 -19.49 14.85
CA LEU A 121 -2.71 -18.12 14.61
C LEU A 121 -3.03 -17.95 13.12
N LEU A 122 -4.22 -18.43 12.75
CA LEU A 122 -4.96 -17.82 11.64
C LEU A 122 -5.44 -16.48 12.14
N ASP A 123 -4.70 -15.42 11.81
CA ASP A 123 -5.20 -14.05 11.94
C ASP A 123 -6.28 -13.84 10.86
N ARG A 124 -7.47 -14.36 11.15
CA ARG A 124 -8.70 -13.86 10.55
C ARG A 124 -8.93 -12.53 11.25
N VAL A 125 -8.76 -11.44 10.49
CA VAL A 125 -9.22 -10.11 10.87
C VAL A 125 -10.65 -10.25 11.42
N SER A 126 -10.80 -10.01 12.72
CA SER A 126 -12.06 -10.02 13.44
C SER A 126 -12.96 -8.94 12.84
N GLU A 127 -14.18 -9.32 12.47
CA GLU A 127 -15.27 -8.38 12.22
C GLU A 127 -15.78 -7.87 13.57
N ASP A 128 -15.23 -6.78 14.06
CA ASP A 128 -15.87 -6.01 15.14
C ASP A 128 -16.41 -4.70 14.58
N ARG A 129 -17.63 -4.77 14.03
CA ARG A 129 -18.54 -3.64 13.97
C ARG A 129 -19.75 -4.00 14.84
N THR A 130 -19.94 -3.25 15.92
CA THR A 130 -21.06 -3.43 16.84
C THR A 130 -22.40 -3.21 16.13
N PRO A 131 -23.44 -3.99 16.50
CA PRO A 131 -24.77 -3.82 15.94
C PRO A 131 -25.38 -2.51 16.46
N GLU A 132 -26.17 -1.82 15.64
CA GLU A 132 -27.24 -0.85 16.01
C GLU A 132 -27.23 0.56 15.38
N GLN A 133 -26.35 0.95 14.44
CA GLN A 133 -26.47 2.28 13.79
C GLN A 133 -26.51 2.23 12.25
N SER A 134 -27.74 2.47 11.74
CA SER A 134 -28.23 2.62 10.35
C SER A 134 -28.71 1.35 9.62
N VAL A 135 -29.77 0.76 10.17
CA VAL A 135 -30.73 -0.04 9.40
C VAL A 135 -31.57 0.95 8.56
N LEU A 136 -31.44 0.87 7.23
CA LEU A 136 -32.33 1.37 6.14
C LEU A 136 -31.62 2.00 4.91
N ASP A 137 -30.30 1.82 4.73
CA ASP A 137 -29.60 2.16 3.48
C ASP A 137 -29.10 0.90 2.74
N SER A 138 -30.08 0.29 2.06
CA SER A 138 -30.05 -0.47 0.80
C SER A 138 -29.40 -1.88 0.75
N GLU A 139 -30.23 -2.86 0.35
CA GLU A 139 -29.80 -4.18 -0.15
C GLU A 139 -28.74 -4.08 -1.26
N GLU A 140 -28.69 -2.97 -1.99
CA GLU A 140 -27.67 -2.69 -3.01
C GLU A 140 -26.30 -2.40 -2.38
N ALA A 141 -26.23 -1.71 -1.23
CA ALA A 141 -24.98 -1.50 -0.50
C ALA A 141 -24.45 -2.83 0.09
N ALA A 142 -25.35 -3.70 0.55
CA ALA A 142 -25.01 -5.06 0.97
C ALA A 142 -24.53 -5.91 -0.23
N ALA A 143 -25.23 -5.87 -1.37
CA ALA A 143 -24.85 -6.57 -2.59
C ALA A 143 -23.51 -6.07 -3.16
N GLN A 144 -23.26 -4.76 -3.11
CA GLN A 144 -21.99 -4.16 -3.51
C GLN A 144 -20.86 -4.62 -2.59
N SER A 145 -21.08 -4.62 -1.27
CA SER A 145 -20.09 -5.08 -0.29
C SER A 145 -19.74 -6.56 -0.50
N GLU A 146 -20.74 -7.40 -0.76
CA GLU A 146 -20.54 -8.81 -1.07
C GLU A 146 -19.79 -9.01 -2.40
N ARG A 147 -20.10 -8.23 -3.43
CA ARG A 147 -19.36 -8.26 -4.71
C ARG A 147 -17.89 -7.86 -4.53
N VAL A 148 -17.63 -6.82 -3.75
CA VAL A 148 -16.26 -6.37 -3.42
C VAL A 148 -15.53 -7.45 -2.63
N ARG A 149 -16.17 -8.08 -1.64
CA ARG A 149 -15.62 -9.21 -0.88
C ARG A 149 -15.23 -10.37 -1.80
N ARG A 150 -16.12 -10.78 -2.71
CA ARG A 150 -15.83 -11.85 -3.69
C ARG A 150 -14.69 -11.51 -4.62
N LEU A 151 -14.62 -10.27 -5.09
CA LEU A 151 -13.48 -9.79 -5.89
C LEU A 151 -12.17 -9.90 -5.11
N TRP A 152 -12.15 -9.47 -3.86
CA TRP A 152 -10.97 -9.58 -3.00
C TRP A 152 -10.56 -11.02 -2.74
N GLN A 153 -11.51 -11.94 -2.54
CA GLN A 153 -11.23 -13.37 -2.43
C GLN A 153 -10.54 -13.90 -3.69
N GLU A 154 -11.08 -13.61 -4.88
CA GLU A 154 -10.45 -14.06 -6.13
C GLU A 154 -9.11 -13.38 -6.41
N PHE A 155 -8.95 -12.14 -5.97
CA PHE A 155 -7.67 -11.44 -6.01
C PHE A 155 -6.62 -12.11 -5.12
N GLU A 156 -6.99 -12.52 -3.90
CA GLU A 156 -6.08 -13.21 -2.98
C GLU A 156 -5.68 -14.61 -3.47
N GLU A 157 -6.50 -15.21 -4.31
CA GLU A 157 -6.18 -16.48 -4.96
C GLU A 157 -5.32 -16.34 -6.24
N LEU A 158 -4.90 -15.11 -6.58
CA LEU A 158 -3.87 -14.90 -7.59
C LEU A 158 -2.49 -15.24 -7.02
N GLY A 159 -1.59 -15.71 -7.90
CA GLY A 159 -0.18 -15.88 -7.53
C GLY A 159 0.42 -14.56 -7.04
N GLU A 160 1.33 -14.66 -6.06
CA GLU A 160 1.94 -13.53 -5.35
C GLU A 160 2.42 -12.42 -6.31
N ARG A 161 3.16 -12.79 -7.35
CA ARG A 161 3.67 -11.85 -8.36
C ARG A 161 2.58 -11.03 -9.04
N CYS A 162 1.42 -11.62 -9.31
CA CYS A 162 0.30 -10.89 -9.92
C CYS A 162 -0.39 -9.97 -8.92
N ARG A 163 -0.58 -10.41 -7.67
CA ARG A 163 -1.14 -9.55 -6.62
C ARG A 163 -0.26 -8.33 -6.37
N GLN A 164 1.04 -8.54 -6.24
CA GLN A 164 2.01 -7.46 -6.04
C GLN A 164 1.95 -6.44 -7.18
N LEU A 165 2.01 -6.91 -8.43
CA LEU A 165 1.94 -6.03 -9.58
C LEU A 165 0.65 -5.22 -9.62
N LEU A 166 -0.51 -5.87 -9.45
CA LEU A 166 -1.80 -5.19 -9.53
C LEU A 166 -2.01 -4.21 -8.36
N ARG A 167 -1.58 -4.56 -7.13
CA ARG A 167 -1.63 -3.63 -5.98
C ARG A 167 -0.84 -2.36 -6.25
N VAL A 168 0.39 -2.47 -6.74
CA VAL A 168 1.22 -1.30 -7.05
C VAL A 168 0.62 -0.49 -8.20
N LEU A 169 0.19 -1.12 -9.30
CA LEU A 169 -0.40 -0.44 -10.45
C LEU A 169 -1.70 0.32 -10.14
N MET A 170 -2.41 -0.07 -9.09
CA MET A 170 -3.66 0.56 -8.66
C MET A 170 -3.46 1.73 -7.70
N ALA A 171 -2.23 2.08 -7.32
CA ALA A 171 -1.96 3.27 -6.53
C ALA A 171 -2.47 4.53 -7.24
N SER A 172 -3.02 5.47 -6.48
CA SER A 172 -3.51 6.76 -6.98
C SER A 172 -2.72 7.89 -6.32
N PRO A 173 -2.07 8.79 -7.08
CA PRO A 173 -2.02 8.83 -8.54
C PRO A 173 -1.24 7.63 -9.14
N PRO A 174 -1.57 7.22 -10.39
CA PRO A 174 -0.94 6.07 -11.04
C PRO A 174 0.59 6.18 -11.01
N PRO A 175 1.30 5.10 -10.63
CA PRO A 175 2.74 5.13 -10.61
C PRO A 175 3.31 5.06 -12.04
N SER A 176 4.43 5.72 -12.25
CA SER A 176 5.27 5.54 -13.42
C SER A 176 5.81 4.11 -13.50
N TYR A 177 6.19 3.67 -14.71
CA TYR A 177 6.79 2.34 -14.87
C TYR A 177 8.15 2.21 -14.17
N GLN A 178 8.87 3.31 -13.95
CA GLN A 178 10.10 3.31 -13.16
C GLN A 178 9.81 3.00 -11.68
N GLU A 179 8.75 3.60 -11.12
CA GLU A 179 8.31 3.31 -9.75
C GLU A 179 7.82 1.87 -9.59
N VAL A 180 7.07 1.35 -10.57
CA VAL A 180 6.63 -0.06 -10.57
C VAL A 180 7.83 -1.01 -10.68
N SER A 181 8.79 -0.70 -11.55
CA SER A 181 10.03 -1.45 -11.71
C SER A 181 10.82 -1.48 -10.40
N ALA A 182 10.99 -0.33 -9.75
CA ALA A 182 11.64 -0.18 -8.46
C ALA A 182 10.93 -0.96 -7.33
N ALA A 183 9.61 -0.84 -7.26
CA ALA A 183 8.76 -1.51 -6.26
C ALA A 183 8.84 -3.04 -6.33
N LEU A 184 8.96 -3.60 -7.54
CA LEU A 184 8.85 -5.05 -7.76
C LEU A 184 10.19 -5.70 -8.12
N GLY A 185 11.20 -4.92 -8.49
CA GLY A 185 12.49 -5.38 -9.01
C GLY A 185 12.38 -6.17 -10.30
N ILE A 186 11.54 -5.71 -11.22
CA ILE A 186 11.36 -6.30 -12.54
C ILE A 186 11.71 -5.28 -13.61
N ALA A 187 12.17 -5.71 -14.77
CA ALA A 187 12.48 -4.80 -15.87
C ALA A 187 11.23 -4.02 -16.32
N VAL A 188 11.39 -2.72 -16.63
CA VAL A 188 10.32 -1.86 -17.15
C VAL A 188 9.57 -2.50 -18.33
N GLY A 189 10.31 -3.05 -19.30
CA GLY A 189 9.72 -3.72 -20.47
C GLY A 189 8.89 -4.97 -20.15
N SER A 190 9.05 -5.55 -18.96
CA SER A 190 8.29 -6.73 -18.53
C SER A 190 6.92 -6.39 -17.92
N ILE A 191 6.69 -5.13 -17.53
CA ILE A 191 5.48 -4.69 -16.81
C ILE A 191 4.23 -4.89 -17.66
N GLY A 192 4.23 -4.42 -18.92
CA GLY A 192 3.08 -4.53 -19.82
C GLY A 192 2.63 -5.98 -20.06
N PRO A 193 3.52 -6.87 -20.55
CA PRO A 193 3.19 -8.27 -20.74
C PRO A 193 2.75 -8.98 -19.45
N LEU A 194 3.37 -8.67 -18.31
CA LEU A 194 2.99 -9.25 -17.03
C LEU A 194 1.61 -8.77 -16.58
N ARG A 195 1.32 -7.47 -16.71
CA ARG A 195 0.00 -6.89 -16.42
C ARG A 195 -1.08 -7.58 -17.24
N GLN A 196 -0.88 -7.74 -18.55
CA GLN A 196 -1.84 -8.43 -19.43
C GLN A 196 -2.08 -9.88 -19.01
N ARG A 197 -1.03 -10.62 -18.62
CA ARG A 197 -1.19 -12.00 -18.12
C ARG A 197 -1.95 -12.04 -16.79
N CYS A 198 -1.62 -11.15 -15.85
CA CYS A 198 -2.26 -11.10 -14.55
C CYS A 198 -3.75 -10.70 -14.62
N LEU A 199 -4.09 -9.70 -15.45
CA LEU A 199 -5.49 -9.31 -15.67
C LEU A 199 -6.29 -10.41 -16.36
N ARG A 200 -5.72 -11.11 -17.35
CA ARG A 200 -6.38 -12.28 -17.95
C ARG A 200 -6.66 -13.38 -16.94
N ARG A 201 -5.69 -13.66 -16.05
CA ARG A 201 -5.86 -14.65 -14.99
C ARG A 201 -6.94 -14.22 -13.99
N LEU A 202 -6.96 -12.96 -13.57
CA LEU A 202 -8.01 -12.44 -12.68
C LEU A 202 -9.38 -12.54 -13.33
N ARG A 203 -9.51 -12.13 -14.60
CA ARG A 203 -10.77 -12.24 -15.35
C ARG A 203 -11.27 -13.68 -15.41
N ALA A 204 -10.41 -14.64 -15.79
CA ALA A 204 -10.79 -16.05 -15.85
C ALA A 204 -11.29 -16.59 -14.50
N ARG A 205 -10.73 -16.12 -13.38
CA ARG A 205 -11.19 -16.49 -12.04
C ARG A 205 -12.55 -15.90 -11.69
N LEU A 206 -12.75 -14.62 -12.01
CA LEU A 206 -14.02 -13.93 -11.77
C LEU A 206 -15.15 -14.54 -12.62
N ASP A 207 -14.87 -14.87 -13.88
CA ASP A 207 -15.82 -15.52 -14.79
C ASP A 207 -16.20 -16.92 -14.27
N ALA A 208 -15.24 -17.73 -13.82
CA ALA A 208 -15.48 -19.08 -13.30
C ALA A 208 -16.35 -19.11 -12.03
N ARG A 209 -16.44 -17.99 -11.30
CA ARG A 209 -17.20 -17.85 -10.04
C ARG A 209 -18.46 -17.00 -10.17
N GLY A 210 -18.80 -16.56 -11.39
CA GLY A 210 -19.99 -15.71 -11.66
C GLY A 210 -19.94 -14.36 -10.94
N VAL A 211 -18.75 -13.81 -10.72
CA VAL A 211 -18.55 -12.48 -10.11
C VAL A 211 -18.64 -11.37 -11.17
N LEU A 212 -18.44 -11.74 -12.44
CA LEU A 212 -18.64 -10.92 -13.64
C LEU A 212 -19.84 -11.41 -14.44
#